data_AF-A0A139RNG9-F1
#
_entry.id   AF-A0A139RNG9-F1
#
_cell.length_a   1.000
_cell.length_b   1.000
_cell.length_c   1.000
_cell.angle_alpha   90.00
_cell.angle_beta   90.00
_cell.angle_gamma   90.00
#
_symmetry.space_group_name_H-M   'P 1'
#
loop_
_entity.id
_entity.type
_entity.pdbx_description
1 polymer ?
#
loop_
_entity_poly.entity_id
_entity_poly.type
_entity_poly.pdbx_seq_one_letter_code
_entity_poly.pdbx_strand_id
1 'polypeptide(L)' 'MKTLLKLVPLKFSDFKEELKRGKDMMIKLYAVNVVAGIYPFARVPKVLKTKVKQQIALMVEDDEILAELTKE' A
#
# COMPACT_ATOMS: atom_id res chain seq x y z
N MET A 1 -40.49 -11.88 1.51
CA MET A 1 -39.44 -12.83 1.95
C MET A 1 -38.27 -12.01 2.47
N LYS A 2 -38.01 -12.05 3.79
CA LYS A 2 -36.81 -11.41 4.36
C LYS A 2 -35.67 -12.40 4.19
N THR A 3 -34.86 -12.25 3.15
CA THR A 3 -33.61 -12.99 3.01
C THR A 3 -32.67 -12.53 4.12
N LEU A 4 -32.65 -13.29 5.22
CA LEU A 4 -31.63 -13.16 6.24
C LEU A 4 -30.29 -13.47 5.57
N LEU A 5 -29.53 -12.42 5.26
CA LEU A 5 -28.13 -12.53 4.89
C LEU A 5 -27.44 -13.38 5.97
N LYS A 6 -27.02 -14.58 5.59
CA LYS A 6 -26.22 -15.45 6.44
C LYS A 6 -24.90 -14.74 6.69
N LEU A 7 -24.79 -14.03 7.81
CA LEU A 7 -23.54 -13.52 8.32
C LEU A 7 -22.70 -14.72 8.76
N VAL A 8 -21.85 -15.22 7.86
CA VAL A 8 -20.82 -16.20 8.23
C VAL A 8 -19.87 -15.49 9.18
N PRO A 9 -19.68 -15.97 10.42
CA PRO A 9 -18.74 -15.35 11.35
C PRO A 9 -17.32 -15.58 10.82
N LEU A 10 -16.73 -14.55 10.23
CA LEU A 10 -15.31 -14.51 9.89
C LEU A 10 -14.50 -14.69 11.17
N LYS A 11 -13.57 -15.65 11.18
CA LYS A 11 -12.69 -15.83 12.33
C LYS A 11 -11.79 -14.61 12.46
N PHE A 12 -11.48 -14.23 13.69
CA PHE A 12 -10.60 -13.08 13.97
C PHE A 12 -9.22 -13.20 13.31
N SER A 13 -8.73 -14.43 13.12
CA SER A 13 -7.51 -14.74 12.35
C SER A 13 -7.60 -14.25 10.91
N ASP A 14 -8.72 -14.58 10.26
CA ASP A 14 -8.94 -14.35 8.83
C ASP A 14 -9.08 -12.85 8.57
N PHE A 15 -9.78 -12.15 9.47
CA PHE A 15 -9.88 -10.69 9.46
C PHE A 15 -8.53 -9.98 9.61
N LYS A 16 -7.67 -10.45 10.53
CA LYS A 16 -6.32 -9.88 10.73
C LYS A 16 -5.45 -10.07 9.48
N GLU A 17 -5.59 -11.21 8.80
CA GLU A 17 -4.89 -11.49 7.57
C GLU A 17 -5.37 -10.61 6.41
N GLU A 18 -6.68 -10.46 6.25
CA GLU A 18 -7.27 -9.54 5.27
C GLU A 18 -6.82 -8.10 5.48
N LEU A 19 -6.81 -7.61 6.73
CA LEU A 19 -6.29 -6.28 7.05
C LEU A 19 -4.81 -6.13 6.69
N LYS A 20 -3.99 -7.15 6.97
CA LYS A 20 -2.57 -7.14 6.61
C LYS A 20 -2.39 -7.10 5.09
N ARG A 21 -3.16 -7.88 4.34
CA ARG A 21 -3.17 -7.89 2.87
C ARG A 21 -3.65 -6.57 2.28
N GLY A 22 -4.71 -5.98 2.82
CA GLY A 22 -5.21 -4.67 2.40
C GLY A 22 -4.16 -3.58 2.60
N LYS A 23 -3.49 -3.57 3.75
CA LYS A 23 -2.38 -2.63 4.01
C LYS A 23 -1.21 -2.83 3.03
N ASP A 24 -0.85 -4.07 2.73
CA ASP A 24 0.21 -4.40 1.77
C ASP A 24 -0.14 -3.94 0.35
N MET A 25 -1.39 -4.16 -0.08
CA MET A 25 -1.91 -3.72 -1.38
C MET A 25 -1.86 -2.19 -1.51
N MET A 26 -2.26 -1.46 -0.47
CA MET A 26 -2.21 0.00 -0.48
C MET A 26 -0.78 0.54 -0.63
N ILE A 27 0.20 -0.08 0.05
CA ILE A 27 1.61 0.31 -0.07
C ILE A 27 2.09 0.14 -1.51
N LYS A 28 1.78 -1.00 -2.15
CA LYS A 28 2.13 -1.27 -3.55
C LYS A 28 1.49 -0.27 -4.52
N LEU A 29 0.22 0.05 -4.32
CA LEU A 29 -0.49 1.06 -5.14
C LEU A 29 0.15 2.44 -5.02
N TYR A 30 0.52 2.87 -3.81
CA TYR A 30 1.26 4.13 -3.63
C TYR A 30 2.61 4.11 -4.34
N ALA A 31 3.37 3.01 -4.22
CA ALA A 31 4.68 2.89 -4.87
C ALA A 31 4.56 3.02 -6.40
N VAL A 32 3.64 2.29 -7.03
CA VAL A 32 3.40 2.37 -8.48
C VAL A 32 2.99 3.78 -8.90
N ASN A 33 2.07 4.42 -8.17
CA ASN A 33 1.61 5.77 -8.51
C ASN A 33 2.71 6.85 -8.35
N VAL A 34 3.62 6.66 -7.40
CA VAL A 34 4.79 7.52 -7.23
C VAL A 34 5.77 7.34 -8.38
N VAL A 35 6.12 6.09 -8.71
CA VAL A 35 7.02 5.78 -9.85
C VAL A 35 6.43 6.28 -11.17
N ALA A 36 5.12 6.17 -11.36
CA ALA A 36 4.43 6.69 -12.54
C ALA A 36 4.33 8.22 -12.59
N GLY A 37 4.77 8.95 -11.56
CA GLY A 37 4.67 10.41 -11.47
C GLY A 37 3.25 10.95 -11.29
N ILE A 38 2.27 10.09 -11.03
CA ILE A 38 0.85 10.45 -10.88
C ILE A 38 0.55 10.95 -9.46
N TYR A 39 1.32 10.48 -8.47
CA TYR A 39 1.13 10.84 -7.07
C TYR A 39 2.45 11.21 -6.39
N PRO A 40 2.59 12.41 -5.81
CA PRO A 40 3.85 12.81 -5.20
C PRO A 40 4.12 12.07 -3.88
N PHE A 41 5.36 11.62 -3.68
CA PHE A 41 5.77 10.90 -2.47
C PHE A 41 5.54 11.71 -1.19
N ALA A 42 5.68 13.04 -1.26
CA ALA A 42 5.42 13.96 -0.14
C ALA A 42 4.01 13.79 0.48
N ARG A 43 3.01 13.43 -0.34
CA ARG A 43 1.61 13.25 0.08
C ARG A 43 1.29 11.85 0.62
N VAL A 44 2.22 10.90 0.50
CA VAL A 44 2.05 9.56 1.07
C VAL A 44 1.92 9.69 2.60
N PRO A 45 0.97 9.00 3.24
CA PRO A 45 0.81 9.05 4.69
C PRO A 45 2.11 8.69 5.42
N LYS A 46 2.50 9.47 6.44
CA LYS A 46 3.76 9.29 7.20
C LYS A 46 3.97 7.84 7.68
N VAL A 47 2.91 7.17 8.13
CA VAL A 47 2.96 5.78 8.62
C VAL A 47 3.30 4.77 7.52
N LEU A 48 3.03 5.09 6.26
CA LEU A 48 3.27 4.22 5.10
C LEU A 48 4.51 4.62 4.31
N LYS A 49 5.01 5.87 4.43
CA LYS A 49 6.16 6.41 3.67
C LYS A 49 7.36 5.48 3.65
N THR A 50 7.80 4.98 4.80
CA THR A 50 8.96 4.08 4.89
C THR A 50 8.77 2.81 4.06
N LYS A 51 7.59 2.19 4.15
CA LYS A 51 7.29 0.96 3.41
C LYS A 51 7.09 1.21 1.92
N VAL A 52 6.49 2.34 1.56
CA VAL A 52 6.34 2.76 0.17
C VAL A 52 7.72 3.02 -0.44
N LYS A 53 8.62 3.71 0.26
CA LYS A 53 10.02 3.93 -0.18
C LYS A 53 10.76 2.62 -0.40
N GLN A 54 10.64 1.66 0.52
CA GLN A 54 11.20 0.31 0.34
C GLN A 54 10.65 -0.36 -0.92
N GLN A 55 9.35 -0.25 -1.17
CA GLN A 55 8.73 -0.86 -2.34
C GLN A 55 9.15 -0.18 -3.65
N ILE A 56 9.35 1.15 -3.65
CA ILE A 56 9.89 1.90 -4.80
C ILE A 56 11.34 1.48 -5.07
N ALA A 57 12.16 1.32 -4.03
CA ALA A 57 13.54 0.86 -4.17
C ALA A 57 13.61 -0.52 -4.86
N LEU A 58 12.69 -1.42 -4.53
CA LEU A 58 12.55 -2.73 -5.19
C LEU A 58 12.07 -2.65 -6.64
N MET A 59 11.43 -1.55 -7.06
CA MET A 59 10.91 -1.39 -8.43
C MET A 59 11.89 -0.68 -9.37
N VAL A 60 12.68 0.24 -8.83
CA VAL A 60 13.51 1.16 -9.62
C VAL A 60 14.95 0.68 -9.71
N GLU A 61 15.44 -0.10 -8.73
CA GLU A 61 16.81 -0.67 -8.64
C GLU A 61 17.98 0.35 -8.74
N ASP A 62 17.71 1.62 -9.05
CA ASP A 62 18.64 2.74 -9.18
C ASP A 62 18.43 3.76 -8.03
N ASP A 63 19.51 4.03 -7.30
CA ASP A 63 19.52 4.92 -6.13
C ASP A 63 19.31 6.40 -6.48
N GLU A 64 19.74 6.86 -7.66
CA GLU A 64 19.56 8.26 -8.09
C GLU A 64 18.10 8.54 -8.38
N ILE A 65 17.45 7.66 -9.14
CA ILE A 65 16.03 7.77 -9.47
C ILE A 65 15.18 7.60 -8.21
N LEU A 66 15.57 6.71 -7.29
CA LEU A 66 14.91 6.57 -6.00
C LEU A 66 14.96 7.88 -5.18
N ALA A 67 16.10 8.57 -5.18
CA ALA A 67 16.24 9.84 -4.48
C ALA A 67 15.36 10.94 -5.10
N GLU A 68 15.26 10.99 -6.42
CA GLU A 68 14.39 11.93 -7.13
C GLU A 68 12.91 11.68 -6.82
N LEU A 69 12.47 10.41 -6.94
CA LEU A 69 11.08 10.02 -6.70
C LEU A 69 10.64 10.15 -5.23
N THR A 70 11.59 10.08 -4.29
CA THR A 70 11.30 10.14 -2.84
C THR A 70 11.61 11.50 -2.21
N LYS A 71 11.86 12.51 -3.05
CA LYS A 71 12.05 13.89 -2.62
C LYS A 71 10.74 14.44 -2.02
N GLU A 72 10.84 15.07 -0.86
CA GLU A 72 9.70 15.72 -0.18
C GLU A 72 9.46 17.14 -0.68
#